data_AF-A0A926DW25-F1
#
_entry.id   AF-A0A926DW25-F1
#
_cell.length_a   1.000
_cell.length_b   1.000
_cell.length_c   1.000
_cell.angle_alpha   90.00
_cell.angle_beta   90.00
_cell.angle_gamma   90.00
#
_symmetry.space_group_name_H-M   'P 1'
#
loop_
_entity.id
_entity.type
_entity.pdbx_description
1 polymer ?
#
loop_
_entity_poly.entity_id
_entity_poly.type
_entity_poly.pdbx_seq_one_letter_code
_entity_poly.pdbx_strand_id
1 'polypeptide(L)'
;MNINETVGIIYDTIFYGVAYFNRKSLAMHPDLIGTDERTRFFHYNNLRSTTHVPDPPDCLLPLFYYNNHRCSVLTAYFHKYFNYFSDTLADFYSMLRDKSRFKKFVMDYYFHDTFNEKELQKLCLSEGQTVLRAAEILSQIIEIKYHSALFYHFNEMVDTAVEFLTQLIPFIQTYRSRRKTEALDTLQKFMVDDIQLLVKKRRLKLDDSHEVQLEKQVYSVCHINQYIVADFCIGNKYIFVLGVDWSKVFSHALNPPHVTMQSVMTALGHPVKVEIVNELRQQDLTISQLARRLHLARTSISRYVQDLLNELVIVRSRKSGPEIYYTLNSTYLRYAKATFDEFLDQAILDSDKAL
;
A
#
# COMPACT_ATOMS: atom_id res chain seq x y z
N MET A 1 11.58 -6.73 -18.31
CA MET A 1 11.06 -6.73 -16.93
C MET A 1 12.15 -7.21 -15.99
N ASN A 2 12.57 -6.35 -15.07
CA ASN A 2 13.64 -6.67 -14.12
C ASN A 2 13.02 -7.02 -12.78
N ILE A 3 13.18 -8.25 -12.30
CA ILE A 3 12.63 -8.67 -11.02
C ILE A 3 13.71 -8.52 -9.94
N ASN A 4 13.45 -7.67 -8.94
CA ASN A 4 14.25 -7.57 -7.73
C ASN A 4 13.57 -8.38 -6.62
N GLU A 5 14.04 -9.61 -6.39
CA GLU A 5 13.49 -10.48 -5.36
C GLU A 5 13.79 -10.00 -3.92
N THR A 6 14.91 -9.29 -3.72
CA THR A 6 15.38 -8.85 -2.40
C THR A 6 14.34 -7.98 -1.70
N VAL A 7 13.77 -7.02 -2.43
CA VAL A 7 12.80 -6.07 -1.87
C VAL A 7 11.55 -6.80 -1.35
N GLY A 8 11.00 -7.72 -2.14
CA GLY A 8 9.82 -8.49 -1.81
C GLY A 8 10.06 -9.45 -0.66
N ILE A 9 11.26 -10.04 -0.57
CA ILE A 9 11.67 -10.83 0.61
C ILE A 9 11.63 -9.95 1.85
N ILE A 10 12.26 -8.78 1.84
CA ILE A 10 12.30 -7.88 3.00
C ILE A 10 10.88 -7.45 3.40
N TYR A 11 10.03 -7.08 2.44
CA TYR A 11 8.64 -6.72 2.72
C TYR A 11 7.84 -7.87 3.34
N ASP A 12 7.95 -9.08 2.81
CA ASP A 12 7.29 -10.26 3.36
C ASP A 12 7.82 -10.59 4.76
N THR A 13 9.13 -10.45 5.00
CA THR A 13 9.75 -10.64 6.30
C THR A 13 9.28 -9.61 7.33
N ILE A 14 9.24 -8.32 6.97
CA ILE A 14 8.75 -7.28 7.89
C ILE A 14 7.25 -7.50 8.16
N PHE A 15 6.46 -7.76 7.12
CA PHE A 15 5.02 -7.95 7.25
C PHE A 15 4.68 -9.20 8.07
N TYR A 16 5.50 -10.26 8.04
CA TYR A 16 5.32 -11.41 8.93
C TYR A 16 5.29 -10.99 10.40
N GLY A 17 6.25 -10.15 10.83
CA GLY A 17 6.27 -9.61 12.20
C GLY A 17 5.08 -8.69 12.48
N VAL A 18 4.74 -7.81 11.53
CA VAL A 18 3.57 -6.93 11.66
C VAL A 18 2.28 -7.75 11.83
N ALA A 19 2.08 -8.79 11.02
CA ALA A 19 0.91 -9.66 11.06
C ALA A 19 0.84 -10.51 12.33
N TYR A 20 2.00 -10.92 12.88
CA TYR A 20 2.07 -11.63 14.16
C TYR A 20 1.52 -10.77 15.29
N PHE A 21 1.99 -9.54 15.41
CA PHE A 21 1.66 -8.66 16.53
C PHE A 21 0.34 -7.90 16.38
N ASN A 22 -0.03 -7.51 15.15
CA ASN A 22 -1.09 -6.53 14.90
C ASN A 22 -2.27 -7.12 14.10
N ARG A 23 -2.52 -8.43 14.27
CA ARG A 23 -3.53 -9.16 13.50
C ARG A 23 -4.92 -8.53 13.56
N LYS A 24 -5.32 -8.05 14.75
CA LYS A 24 -6.61 -7.35 14.94
C LYS A 24 -6.69 -6.05 14.14
N SER A 25 -5.66 -5.21 14.22
CA SER A 25 -5.59 -3.94 13.48
C SER A 25 -5.67 -4.18 11.96
N LEU A 26 -4.88 -5.13 11.45
CA LEU A 26 -4.89 -5.51 10.03
C LEU A 26 -6.24 -6.08 9.58
N ALA A 27 -6.95 -6.81 10.44
CA ALA A 27 -8.29 -7.31 10.12
C ALA A 27 -9.36 -6.19 10.05
N MET A 28 -9.07 -5.00 10.57
CA MET A 28 -9.95 -3.84 10.50
C MET A 28 -9.59 -2.88 9.36
N HIS A 29 -8.64 -3.23 8.48
CA HIS A 29 -8.21 -2.34 7.40
C HIS A 29 -9.38 -1.99 6.45
N PRO A 30 -9.67 -0.69 6.21
CA PRO A 30 -10.82 -0.25 5.43
C PRO A 30 -10.93 -0.88 4.05
N ASP A 31 -9.80 -0.98 3.35
CA ASP A 31 -9.74 -1.50 1.97
C ASP A 31 -9.99 -3.01 1.86
N LEU A 32 -10.04 -3.72 2.99
CA LEU A 32 -10.22 -5.17 3.03
C LEU A 32 -11.53 -5.57 3.71
N ILE A 33 -12.37 -4.62 4.14
CA ILE A 33 -13.67 -4.88 4.78
C ILE A 33 -14.52 -5.76 3.86
N GLY A 34 -14.98 -6.90 4.37
CA GLY A 34 -15.76 -7.90 3.61
C GLY A 34 -14.99 -9.11 3.09
N THR A 35 -13.64 -9.08 3.08
CA THR A 35 -12.84 -10.31 2.88
C THR A 35 -12.72 -11.06 4.20
N ASP A 36 -12.93 -12.37 4.21
CA ASP A 36 -12.77 -13.15 5.44
C ASP A 36 -11.29 -13.24 5.87
N GLU A 37 -11.06 -13.41 7.17
CA GLU A 37 -9.71 -13.40 7.74
C GLU A 37 -8.82 -14.53 7.20
N ARG A 38 -9.39 -15.70 6.86
CA ARG A 38 -8.60 -16.82 6.33
C ARG A 38 -8.04 -16.48 4.97
N THR A 39 -8.84 -15.84 4.12
CA THR A 39 -8.38 -15.33 2.82
C THR A 39 -7.37 -14.20 3.00
N ARG A 40 -7.60 -13.25 3.90
CA ARG A 40 -6.67 -12.11 4.11
C ARG A 40 -5.27 -12.51 4.56
N PHE A 41 -5.18 -13.58 5.35
CA PHE A 41 -3.92 -14.08 5.87
C PHE A 41 -3.56 -15.43 5.24
N PHE A 42 -4.07 -15.76 4.04
CA PHE A 42 -3.89 -17.08 3.43
C PHE A 42 -2.41 -17.46 3.35
N HIS A 43 -1.58 -16.59 2.76
CA HIS A 43 -0.16 -16.88 2.61
C HIS A 43 0.58 -16.89 3.95
N TYR A 44 0.25 -15.97 4.85
CA TYR A 44 0.79 -15.93 6.20
C TYR A 44 0.49 -17.21 7.00
N ASN A 45 -0.77 -17.64 7.03
CA ASN A 45 -1.22 -18.83 7.74
C ASN A 45 -0.61 -20.11 7.13
N ASN A 46 -0.51 -20.17 5.79
CA ASN A 46 0.15 -21.28 5.11
C ASN A 46 1.63 -21.36 5.45
N LEU A 47 2.35 -20.23 5.51
CA LEU A 47 3.74 -20.23 5.94
C LEU A 47 3.85 -20.72 7.39
N ARG A 48 3.02 -20.21 8.31
CA ARG A 48 3.03 -20.63 9.72
C ARG A 48 2.60 -22.07 9.96
N SER A 49 1.84 -22.68 9.05
CA SER A 49 1.52 -24.11 9.13
C SER A 49 2.72 -25.02 8.86
N THR A 50 3.82 -24.49 8.30
CA THR A 50 5.06 -25.25 8.16
C THR A 50 5.78 -25.36 9.50
N THR A 51 6.32 -26.53 9.82
CA THR A 51 7.06 -26.74 11.06
C THR A 51 8.31 -25.85 11.10
N HIS A 52 8.61 -25.28 12.28
CA HIS A 52 9.83 -24.53 12.61
C HIS A 52 9.95 -23.07 12.15
N VAL A 53 8.91 -22.44 11.61
CA VAL A 53 8.97 -20.98 11.39
C VAL A 53 9.05 -20.27 12.75
N PRO A 54 10.05 -19.41 12.99
CA PRO A 54 10.24 -18.78 14.30
C PRO A 54 9.15 -17.77 14.61
N ASP A 55 8.72 -17.75 15.87
CA ASP A 55 7.85 -16.70 16.38
C ASP A 55 8.71 -15.45 16.72
N PRO A 56 8.25 -14.24 16.39
CA PRO A 56 8.96 -13.02 16.78
C PRO A 56 8.98 -12.89 18.31
N PRO A 57 10.14 -12.64 18.92
CA PRO A 57 10.20 -12.36 20.37
C PRO A 57 9.37 -11.14 20.76
N ASP A 58 8.68 -11.24 21.89
CA ASP A 58 7.77 -10.20 22.42
C ASP A 58 8.40 -8.80 22.50
N CYS A 59 9.68 -8.71 22.84
CA CYS A 59 10.41 -7.44 22.92
C CYS A 59 10.49 -6.69 21.58
N LEU A 60 10.20 -7.35 20.46
CA LEU A 60 10.24 -6.75 19.13
C LEU A 60 8.92 -6.06 18.74
N LEU A 61 7.85 -6.17 19.53
CA LEU A 61 6.58 -5.52 19.24
C LEU A 61 6.74 -4.03 18.85
N PRO A 62 7.54 -3.20 19.57
CA PRO A 62 7.72 -1.79 19.20
C PRO A 62 8.35 -1.58 17.82
N LEU A 63 9.08 -2.56 17.26
CA LEU A 63 9.64 -2.46 15.91
C LEU A 63 8.61 -2.78 14.82
N PHE A 64 7.62 -3.62 15.15
CA PHE A 64 6.60 -4.13 14.23
C PHE A 64 5.21 -3.53 14.46
N TYR A 65 5.03 -2.67 15.46
CA TYR A 65 3.73 -2.10 15.82
C TYR A 65 3.06 -1.39 14.65
N TYR A 66 1.76 -1.61 14.48
CA TYR A 66 0.96 -1.05 13.39
C TYR A 66 -0.48 -0.78 13.86
N ASN A 67 -0.98 0.41 13.54
CA ASN A 67 -2.27 0.90 14.04
C ASN A 67 -3.21 1.44 12.94
N ASN A 68 -3.09 0.97 11.70
CA ASN A 68 -3.83 1.45 10.51
C ASN A 68 -3.56 2.90 10.08
N HIS A 69 -3.08 3.77 10.97
CA HIS A 69 -2.75 5.16 10.66
C HIS A 69 -1.29 5.33 10.23
N ARG A 70 -0.40 4.52 10.79
CA ARG A 70 1.03 4.57 10.51
C ARG A 70 1.56 3.16 10.29
N CYS A 71 2.53 3.00 9.38
CA CYS A 71 3.23 1.73 9.17
C CYS A 71 4.05 1.35 10.43
N SER A 72 4.78 0.23 10.42
CA SER A 72 5.71 -0.05 11.51
C SER A 72 6.97 0.79 11.38
N VAL A 73 7.64 1.05 12.51
CA VAL A 73 8.91 1.80 12.49
C VAL A 73 9.98 1.08 11.66
N LEU A 74 9.96 -0.26 11.63
CA LEU A 74 10.86 -1.03 10.78
C LEU A 74 10.56 -0.83 9.29
N THR A 75 9.28 -0.79 8.89
CA THR A 75 8.88 -0.44 7.51
C THR A 75 9.29 0.99 7.17
N ALA A 76 9.05 1.96 8.06
CA ALA A 76 9.42 3.36 7.83
C ALA A 76 10.94 3.55 7.72
N TYR A 77 11.73 2.85 8.53
CA TYR A 77 13.19 2.88 8.48
C TYR A 77 13.71 2.30 7.16
N PHE A 78 13.14 1.17 6.74
CA PHE A 78 13.41 0.56 5.43
C PHE A 78 13.10 1.51 4.28
N HIS A 79 11.94 2.20 4.30
CA HIS A 79 11.56 3.18 3.28
C HIS A 79 12.52 4.35 3.18
N LYS A 80 13.05 4.82 4.30
CA LYS A 80 13.88 6.03 4.34
C LYS A 80 15.32 5.79 3.88
N TYR A 81 15.87 4.60 4.14
CA TYR A 81 17.32 4.40 4.05
C TYR A 81 17.76 3.26 3.13
N PHE A 82 16.86 2.40 2.67
CA PHE A 82 17.19 1.33 1.75
C PHE A 82 17.12 1.79 0.29
N ASN A 83 18.17 1.51 -0.50
CA ASN A 83 18.15 1.74 -1.93
C ASN A 83 17.53 0.54 -2.67
N TYR A 84 16.27 0.71 -3.06
CA TYR A 84 15.46 -0.29 -3.75
C TYR A 84 16.03 -0.85 -5.07
N PHE A 85 17.03 -0.20 -5.66
CA PHE A 85 17.60 -0.60 -6.95
C PHE A 85 18.93 -1.36 -6.82
N SER A 86 19.71 -1.10 -5.78
CA SER A 86 21.06 -1.65 -5.62
C SER A 86 21.27 -2.48 -4.36
N ASP A 87 20.53 -2.19 -3.29
CA ASP A 87 20.82 -2.78 -1.99
C ASP A 87 20.37 -4.23 -1.90
N THR A 88 21.11 -4.99 -1.10
CA THR A 88 20.96 -6.42 -0.88
C THR A 88 20.42 -6.72 0.52
N LEU A 89 20.19 -8.00 0.82
CA LEU A 89 19.86 -8.44 2.19
C LEU A 89 20.97 -8.08 3.18
N ALA A 90 22.24 -8.10 2.76
CA ALA A 90 23.36 -7.73 3.62
C ALA A 90 23.31 -6.26 4.01
N ASP A 91 22.94 -5.39 3.06
CA ASP A 91 22.79 -3.95 3.30
C ASP A 91 21.60 -3.67 4.24
N PHE A 92 20.50 -4.41 4.09
CA PHE A 92 19.38 -4.36 5.01
C PHE A 92 19.81 -4.68 6.46
N TYR A 93 20.57 -5.75 6.68
CA TYR A 93 21.10 -6.06 8.01
C TYR A 93 22.11 -5.03 8.50
N SER A 94 22.98 -4.54 7.63
CA SER A 94 23.97 -3.50 7.95
C SER A 94 23.29 -2.22 8.46
N MET A 95 22.23 -1.81 7.79
CA MET A 95 21.42 -0.65 8.15
C MET A 95 20.76 -0.78 9.53
N LEU A 96 20.33 -1.98 9.93
CA LEU A 96 19.80 -2.26 11.27
C LEU A 96 20.91 -2.31 12.33
N ARG A 97 22.09 -2.81 11.96
CA ARG A 97 23.26 -2.91 12.85
C ARG A 97 23.91 -1.56 13.16
N ASP A 98 23.63 -0.51 12.39
CA ASP A 98 23.89 0.87 12.82
C ASP A 98 22.90 1.27 13.92
N LYS A 99 23.11 0.71 15.12
CA LYS A 99 22.24 0.84 16.29
C LYS A 99 22.06 2.30 16.71
N SER A 100 23.08 3.14 16.51
CA SER A 100 23.02 4.56 16.85
C SER A 100 22.05 5.31 15.93
N ARG A 101 22.20 5.15 14.61
CA ARG A 101 21.29 5.74 13.63
C ARG A 101 19.88 5.18 13.78
N PHE A 102 19.77 3.87 13.99
CA PHE A 102 18.47 3.23 14.14
C PHE A 102 17.75 3.68 15.41
N LYS A 103 18.45 3.78 16.56
CA LYS A 103 17.88 4.32 17.80
C LYS A 103 17.35 5.74 17.61
N LYS A 104 18.15 6.63 17.00
CA LYS A 104 17.73 8.00 16.70
C LYS A 104 16.46 8.04 15.86
N PHE A 105 16.41 7.22 14.81
CA PHE A 105 15.23 7.13 13.95
C PHE A 105 14.01 6.60 14.72
N VAL A 106 14.16 5.58 15.56
CA VAL A 106 13.05 5.03 16.35
C VAL A 106 12.50 6.05 17.35
N MET A 107 13.37 6.80 18.03
CA MET A 107 12.93 7.85 18.96
C MET A 107 12.23 8.99 18.23
N ASP A 108 12.80 9.47 17.13
CA ASP A 108 12.16 10.46 16.27
C ASP A 108 10.79 9.97 15.76
N TYR A 109 10.75 8.73 15.28
CA TYR A 109 9.52 8.11 14.79
C TYR A 109 8.40 8.23 15.84
N TYR A 110 8.61 7.77 17.06
CA TYR A 110 7.55 7.78 18.07
C TYR A 110 7.27 9.15 18.69
N PHE A 111 8.27 10.04 18.77
CA PHE A 111 8.19 11.21 19.65
C PHE A 111 8.37 12.56 18.96
N HIS A 112 8.61 12.63 17.64
CA HIS A 112 8.87 13.92 16.95
C HIS A 112 7.77 14.98 17.16
N ASP A 113 6.49 14.58 17.24
CA ASP A 113 5.38 15.51 17.47
C ASP A 113 5.33 16.07 18.89
N THR A 114 6.04 15.43 19.83
CA THR A 114 5.94 15.71 21.27
C THR A 114 7.23 16.22 21.90
N PHE A 115 8.38 15.83 21.36
CA PHE A 115 9.71 16.08 21.93
C PHE A 115 10.52 16.94 20.97
N ASN A 116 11.19 17.96 21.48
CA ASN A 116 12.17 18.71 20.69
C ASN A 116 13.49 17.92 20.53
N GLU A 117 14.40 18.43 19.69
CA GLU A 117 15.67 17.76 19.40
C GLU A 117 16.51 17.47 20.66
N LYS A 118 16.53 18.38 21.64
CA LYS A 118 17.27 18.20 22.89
C LYS A 118 16.67 17.09 23.76
N GLU A 119 15.34 16.99 23.80
CA GLU A 119 14.63 15.91 24.48
C GLU A 119 14.84 14.56 23.79
N LEU A 120 14.80 14.51 22.45
CA LEU A 120 15.12 13.30 21.70
C LEU A 120 16.55 12.82 21.96
N GLN A 121 17.52 13.74 22.03
CA GLN A 121 18.90 13.39 22.41
C GLN A 121 18.99 12.80 23.82
N LYS A 122 18.31 13.40 24.81
CA LYS A 122 18.22 12.85 26.17
C LYS A 122 17.56 11.47 26.20
N LEU A 123 16.55 11.25 25.38
CA LEU A 123 15.87 9.97 25.25
C LEU A 123 16.79 8.90 24.64
N CYS A 124 17.60 9.26 23.64
CA CYS A 124 18.63 8.36 23.11
C CYS A 124 19.69 7.99 24.15
N LEU A 125 19.96 8.87 25.13
CA LEU A 125 20.84 8.62 26.27
C LEU A 125 20.14 7.93 27.45
N SER A 126 18.86 7.60 27.31
CA SER A 126 18.04 6.93 28.33
C SER A 126 17.96 7.70 29.66
N GLU A 127 17.91 9.03 29.59
CA GLU A 127 17.73 9.91 30.76
C GLU A 127 16.38 9.65 31.44
N GLY A 128 16.39 9.40 32.75
CA GLY A 128 15.26 8.85 33.48
C GLY A 128 13.95 9.64 33.37
N GLN A 129 13.99 10.96 33.53
CA GLN A 129 12.78 11.79 33.46
C GLN A 129 12.19 11.82 32.05
N THR A 130 13.05 11.92 31.04
CA THR A 130 12.66 11.90 29.63
C THR A 130 12.09 10.53 29.22
N VAL A 131 12.69 9.43 29.71
CA VAL A 131 12.18 8.06 29.48
C VAL A 131 10.82 7.86 30.13
N LEU A 132 10.59 8.35 31.35
CA LEU A 132 9.30 8.22 32.03
C LEU A 132 8.18 8.91 31.22
N ARG A 133 8.42 10.14 30.74
CA ARG A 133 7.47 10.86 29.87
C ARG A 133 7.24 10.13 28.54
N ALA A 134 8.30 9.60 27.93
CA ALA A 134 8.18 8.84 26.68
C ALA A 134 7.38 7.54 26.88
N ALA A 135 7.60 6.85 28.00
CA ALA A 135 6.86 5.64 28.35
C ALA A 135 5.38 5.92 28.63
N GLU A 136 5.06 7.06 29.25
CA GLU A 136 3.68 7.50 29.46
C GLU A 136 2.96 7.71 28.11
N ILE A 137 3.57 8.44 27.18
CA ILE A 137 3.03 8.66 25.83
C ILE A 137 2.84 7.32 25.10
N LEU A 138 3.87 6.48 25.08
CA LEU A 138 3.82 5.21 24.35
C LEU A 138 2.84 4.22 24.97
N SER A 139 2.56 4.32 26.28
CA SER A 139 1.63 3.41 26.99
C SER A 139 0.18 3.53 26.53
N GLN A 140 -0.16 4.65 25.88
CA GLN A 140 -1.47 4.86 25.25
C GLN A 140 -1.64 4.02 23.97
N ILE A 141 -0.55 3.46 23.46
CA ILE A 141 -0.44 2.85 22.14
C ILE A 141 0.04 1.40 22.23
N ILE A 142 1.04 1.14 23.09
CA ILE A 142 1.71 -0.15 23.29
C ILE A 142 1.74 -0.46 24.79
N GLU A 143 1.58 -1.73 25.17
CA GLU A 143 1.66 -2.11 26.59
C GLU A 143 3.04 -1.80 27.19
N ILE A 144 3.04 -1.31 28.43
CA ILE A 144 4.25 -0.83 29.12
C ILE A 144 5.35 -1.89 29.26
N LYS A 145 4.98 -3.18 29.28
CA LYS A 145 5.91 -4.31 29.42
C LYS A 145 6.92 -4.39 28.26
N TYR A 146 6.61 -3.78 27.11
CA TYR A 146 7.49 -3.76 25.93
C TYR A 146 8.44 -2.54 25.89
N HIS A 147 8.29 -1.58 26.80
CA HIS A 147 9.04 -0.32 26.77
C HIS A 147 10.48 -0.46 27.28
N SER A 148 10.74 -1.41 28.19
CA SER A 148 12.06 -1.60 28.78
C SER A 148 13.12 -1.92 27.73
N ALA A 149 12.80 -2.82 26.79
CA ALA A 149 13.67 -3.17 25.68
C ALA A 149 13.94 -1.95 24.77
N LEU A 150 12.91 -1.15 24.48
CA LEU A 150 13.02 0.02 23.64
C LEU A 150 13.95 1.10 24.21
N PHE A 151 13.87 1.38 25.52
CA PHE A 151 14.59 2.48 26.13
C PHE A 151 15.93 2.07 26.75
N TYR A 152 16.00 0.91 27.40
CA TYR A 152 17.17 0.50 28.19
C TYR A 152 17.99 -0.61 27.53
N HIS A 153 17.36 -1.51 26.78
CA HIS A 153 18.03 -2.65 26.13
C HIS A 153 17.92 -2.60 24.60
N PHE A 154 18.03 -1.39 24.04
CA PHE A 154 17.80 -1.18 22.61
C PHE A 154 18.80 -1.97 21.76
N ASN A 155 20.05 -2.07 22.21
CA ASN A 155 21.09 -2.77 21.47
C ASN A 155 20.82 -4.28 21.40
N GLU A 156 20.40 -4.89 22.51
CA GLU A 156 20.03 -6.29 22.61
C GLU A 156 18.73 -6.58 21.83
N MET A 157 17.77 -5.64 21.87
CA MET A 157 16.54 -5.72 21.07
C MET A 157 16.86 -5.72 19.57
N VAL A 158 17.80 -4.90 19.11
CA VAL A 158 18.24 -4.89 17.70
C VAL A 158 18.96 -6.17 17.32
N ASP A 159 19.83 -6.71 18.18
CA ASP A 159 20.49 -8.00 17.92
C ASP A 159 19.47 -9.12 17.80
N THR A 160 18.49 -9.14 18.71
CA THR A 160 17.36 -10.07 18.69
C THR A 160 16.54 -9.93 17.40
N ALA A 161 16.30 -8.70 16.94
CA ALA A 161 15.59 -8.44 15.68
C ALA A 161 16.38 -8.99 14.49
N VAL A 162 17.68 -8.72 14.40
CA VAL A 162 18.54 -9.19 13.32
C VAL A 162 18.63 -10.72 13.31
N GLU A 163 18.76 -11.35 14.47
CA GLU A 163 18.76 -12.82 14.61
C GLU A 163 17.44 -13.42 14.13
N PHE A 164 16.31 -12.90 14.61
CA PHE A 164 14.98 -13.33 14.18
C PHE A 164 14.79 -13.21 12.66
N LEU A 165 15.13 -12.05 12.08
CA LEU A 165 15.02 -11.82 10.64
C LEU A 165 15.92 -12.78 9.84
N THR A 166 17.13 -13.04 10.34
CA THR A 166 18.08 -13.98 9.73
C THR A 166 17.54 -15.42 9.72
N GLN A 167 16.88 -15.84 10.79
CA GLN A 167 16.25 -17.16 10.88
C GLN A 167 14.99 -17.26 10.00
N LEU A 168 14.20 -16.18 9.89
CA LEU A 168 12.94 -16.17 9.15
C LEU A 168 13.12 -16.12 7.63
N ILE A 169 14.09 -15.36 7.13
CA ILE A 169 14.29 -15.12 5.69
C ILE A 169 14.40 -16.41 4.86
N PRO A 170 15.13 -17.46 5.27
CA PRO A 170 15.18 -18.73 4.54
C PRO A 170 13.80 -19.39 4.33
N PHE A 171 12.89 -19.28 5.31
CA PHE A 171 11.52 -19.80 5.18
C PHE A 171 10.72 -18.99 4.16
N ILE A 172 10.84 -17.66 4.20
CA ILE A 172 10.21 -16.75 3.22
C ILE A 172 10.73 -17.06 1.81
N GLN A 173 12.05 -17.18 1.63
CA GLN A 173 12.66 -17.52 0.35
C GLN A 173 12.17 -18.87 -0.19
N THR A 174 12.11 -19.89 0.66
CA THR A 174 11.60 -21.22 0.28
C THR A 174 10.10 -21.18 -0.07
N TYR A 175 9.32 -20.39 0.65
CA TYR A 175 7.89 -20.23 0.39
C TYR A 175 7.64 -19.55 -0.96
N ARG A 176 8.41 -18.49 -1.26
CA ARG A 176 8.33 -17.72 -2.51
C ARG A 176 8.86 -18.53 -3.71
N SER A 177 9.93 -19.30 -3.53
CA SER A 177 10.51 -20.11 -4.62
C SER A 177 9.54 -21.17 -5.15
N ARG A 178 8.68 -21.74 -4.29
CA ARG A 178 7.59 -22.67 -4.67
C ARG A 178 6.43 -22.00 -5.40
N ARG A 179 6.34 -20.67 -5.41
CA ARG A 179 5.24 -19.87 -5.95
C ARG A 179 5.69 -18.85 -6.99
N LYS A 180 6.78 -19.15 -7.70
CA LYS A 180 7.29 -18.30 -8.79
C LYS A 180 6.25 -18.06 -9.88
N THR A 181 5.46 -19.08 -10.24
CA THR A 181 4.39 -18.94 -11.25
C THR A 181 3.35 -17.89 -10.83
N GLU A 182 2.90 -17.92 -9.58
CA GLU A 182 1.96 -16.93 -9.04
C GLU A 182 2.51 -15.50 -9.10
N ALA A 183 3.82 -15.34 -8.83
CA ALA A 183 4.47 -14.04 -8.97
C ALA A 183 4.52 -13.57 -10.43
N LEU A 184 4.81 -14.46 -11.38
CA LEU A 184 4.78 -14.15 -12.81
C LEU A 184 3.38 -13.76 -13.28
N ASP A 185 2.35 -14.50 -12.87
CA ASP A 185 0.95 -14.19 -13.17
C ASP A 185 0.53 -12.83 -12.61
N THR A 186 1.01 -12.51 -11.40
CA THR A 186 0.78 -11.22 -10.74
C THR A 186 1.33 -10.06 -11.57
N LEU A 187 2.55 -10.22 -12.08
CA LEU A 187 3.19 -9.21 -12.93
C LEU A 187 2.49 -9.10 -14.29
N GLN A 188 2.14 -10.22 -14.92
CA GLN A 188 1.39 -10.20 -16.18
C GLN A 188 0.06 -9.46 -16.05
N LYS A 189 -0.67 -9.66 -14.94
CA LYS A 189 -1.91 -8.92 -14.65
C LYS A 189 -1.66 -7.42 -14.49
N PHE A 190 -0.54 -7.03 -13.88
CA PHE A 190 -0.19 -5.62 -13.66
C PHE A 190 0.23 -4.92 -14.95
N MET A 191 0.77 -5.66 -15.92
CA MET A 191 1.25 -5.13 -17.18
C MET A 191 0.14 -4.83 -18.21
N VAL A 192 -1.11 -5.21 -17.94
CA VAL A 192 -2.25 -4.98 -18.84
C VAL A 192 -2.52 -3.48 -19.02
N ASP A 193 -2.80 -3.04 -20.26
CA ASP A 193 -2.95 -1.64 -20.68
C ASP A 193 -3.78 -0.75 -19.72
N ASP A 194 -4.92 -1.24 -19.25
CA ASP A 194 -5.78 -0.51 -18.31
C ASP A 194 -5.05 -0.14 -17.01
N ILE A 195 -4.23 -1.06 -16.50
CA ILE A 195 -3.44 -0.84 -15.28
C ILE A 195 -2.29 0.13 -15.55
N GLN A 196 -1.71 0.09 -16.76
CA GLN A 196 -0.71 1.07 -17.15
C GLN A 196 -1.28 2.49 -17.12
N LEU A 197 -2.51 2.67 -17.61
CA LEU A 197 -3.19 3.96 -17.58
C LEU A 197 -3.50 4.42 -16.16
N LEU A 198 -3.95 3.50 -15.30
CA LEU A 198 -4.15 3.74 -13.87
C LEU A 198 -2.87 4.23 -13.18
N VAL A 199 -1.75 3.54 -13.40
CA VAL A 199 -0.44 3.93 -12.85
C VAL A 199 -0.02 5.31 -13.35
N LYS A 200 -0.19 5.58 -14.65
CA LYS A 200 0.07 6.90 -15.24
C LYS A 200 -0.76 7.99 -14.53
N LYS A 201 -2.07 7.77 -14.39
CA LYS A 201 -2.97 8.75 -13.74
C LYS A 201 -2.68 9.00 -12.28
N ARG A 202 -2.32 7.96 -11.52
CA ARG A 202 -1.88 8.11 -10.13
C ARG A 202 -0.67 9.03 -9.99
N ARG A 203 0.17 9.13 -11.03
CA ARG A 203 1.45 9.83 -11.03
C ARG A 203 1.44 11.21 -11.71
N LEU A 204 0.36 11.61 -12.39
CA LEU A 204 0.17 12.92 -13.05
C LEU A 204 0.15 14.15 -12.11
N LYS A 205 0.67 14.05 -10.88
CA LYS A 205 0.84 15.19 -9.97
C LYS A 205 2.26 15.80 -10.01
N LEU A 206 3.15 15.24 -10.80
CA LEU A 206 4.54 15.70 -10.94
C LEU A 206 4.76 16.03 -12.41
N ASP A 207 5.39 17.16 -12.69
CA ASP A 207 5.73 17.77 -14.00
C ASP A 207 6.41 16.85 -15.05
N ASP A 208 6.45 15.54 -14.85
CA ASP A 208 7.02 14.59 -15.78
C ASP A 208 6.04 14.25 -16.90
N SER A 209 6.23 14.94 -18.02
CA SER A 209 5.74 14.55 -19.36
C SER A 209 6.31 13.21 -19.86
N HIS A 210 7.01 12.46 -19.02
CA HIS A 210 7.69 11.22 -19.39
C HIS A 210 6.77 10.02 -19.16
N GLU A 211 6.40 9.37 -20.26
CA GLU A 211 5.62 8.15 -20.23
C GLU A 211 6.39 7.02 -19.53
N VAL A 212 5.88 6.55 -18.38
CA VAL A 212 6.48 5.40 -17.66
C VAL A 212 6.26 4.14 -18.49
N GLN A 213 7.32 3.66 -19.13
CA GLN A 213 7.32 2.39 -19.85
C GLN A 213 7.48 1.26 -18.84
N LEU A 214 6.37 0.63 -18.43
CA LEU A 214 6.33 -0.40 -17.39
C LEU A 214 7.29 -1.56 -17.70
N GLU A 215 7.49 -1.92 -18.96
CA GLU A 215 8.30 -3.09 -19.37
C GLU A 215 9.79 -2.92 -19.00
N LYS A 216 10.23 -1.67 -18.85
CA LYS A 216 11.60 -1.26 -18.52
C LYS A 216 11.84 -1.02 -17.03
N GLN A 217 10.80 -1.15 -16.19
CA GLN A 217 10.89 -0.89 -14.76
C GLN A 217 11.31 -2.13 -13.96
N VAL A 218 11.60 -1.90 -12.68
CA VAL A 218 11.94 -2.94 -11.71
C VAL A 218 10.68 -3.36 -10.95
N TYR A 219 10.57 -4.63 -10.62
CA TYR A 219 9.39 -5.18 -9.95
C TYR A 219 9.80 -6.09 -8.80
N SER A 220 8.97 -6.11 -7.77
CA SER A 220 9.08 -7.07 -6.68
C SER A 220 7.69 -7.53 -6.25
N VAL A 221 7.50 -8.84 -6.09
CA VAL A 221 6.19 -9.42 -5.72
C VAL A 221 6.21 -9.93 -4.29
N CYS A 222 5.23 -9.57 -3.49
CA CYS A 222 5.07 -10.04 -2.11
C CYS A 222 3.99 -11.12 -2.04
N HIS A 223 4.28 -12.24 -1.38
CA HIS A 223 3.29 -13.30 -1.17
C HIS A 223 2.64 -13.17 0.20
N ILE A 224 3.41 -12.87 1.24
CA ILE A 224 2.88 -12.78 2.61
C ILE A 224 2.15 -11.44 2.79
N ASN A 225 2.77 -10.34 2.35
CA ASN A 225 2.10 -9.04 2.26
C ASN A 225 1.24 -8.96 0.99
N GLN A 226 0.24 -9.82 0.91
CA GLN A 226 -0.47 -10.13 -0.34
C GLN A 226 -1.26 -8.95 -0.95
N TYR A 227 -1.46 -7.86 -0.21
CA TYR A 227 -2.20 -6.68 -0.66
C TYR A 227 -1.33 -5.43 -0.83
N ILE A 228 0.00 -5.50 -0.74
CA ILE A 228 0.81 -4.29 -0.88
C ILE A 228 0.73 -3.71 -2.30
N VAL A 229 0.63 -2.38 -2.38
CA VAL A 229 0.83 -1.61 -3.62
C VAL A 229 1.72 -0.42 -3.26
N ALA A 230 3.00 -0.52 -3.57
CA ALA A 230 3.96 0.56 -3.36
C ALA A 230 4.85 0.75 -4.58
N ASP A 231 5.33 1.97 -4.78
CA ASP A 231 6.28 2.27 -5.83
C ASP A 231 7.19 3.43 -5.46
N PHE A 232 8.45 3.30 -5.84
CA PHE A 232 9.54 4.22 -5.52
C PHE A 232 10.29 4.59 -6.79
N CYS A 233 10.80 5.82 -6.86
CA CYS A 233 11.47 6.34 -8.06
C CYS A 233 12.81 7.01 -7.73
N ILE A 234 13.79 6.80 -8.62
CA ILE A 234 15.03 7.58 -8.69
C ILE A 234 15.18 8.04 -10.14
N GLY A 235 14.95 9.33 -10.38
CA GLY A 235 14.76 9.86 -11.74
C GLY A 235 13.65 9.11 -12.47
N ASN A 236 13.93 8.64 -13.68
CA ASN A 236 12.93 7.93 -14.53
C ASN A 236 12.88 6.41 -14.30
N LYS A 237 13.58 5.90 -13.28
CA LYS A 237 13.55 4.48 -12.93
C LYS A 237 12.62 4.26 -11.75
N TYR A 238 11.68 3.34 -11.93
CA TYR A 238 10.70 2.95 -10.95
C TYR A 238 10.94 1.52 -10.48
N ILE A 239 10.64 1.28 -9.21
CA ILE A 239 10.40 -0.05 -8.66
C ILE A 239 8.98 -0.14 -8.15
N PHE A 240 8.23 -1.14 -8.64
CA PHE A 240 6.90 -1.47 -8.16
C PHE A 240 6.96 -2.67 -7.23
N VAL A 241 6.37 -2.54 -6.04
CA VAL A 241 6.23 -3.59 -5.05
C VAL A 241 4.76 -3.96 -4.95
N LEU A 242 4.43 -5.19 -5.34
CA LEU A 242 3.06 -5.65 -5.54
C LEU A 242 2.80 -6.92 -4.73
N GLY A 243 1.73 -6.94 -3.96
CA GLY A 243 1.22 -8.18 -3.37
C GLY A 243 0.57 -9.05 -4.44
N VAL A 244 0.56 -10.37 -4.31
CA VAL A 244 -0.09 -11.27 -5.29
C VAL A 244 -1.59 -10.99 -5.52
N ASP A 245 -2.24 -10.35 -4.55
CA ASP A 245 -3.64 -9.94 -4.55
C ASP A 245 -3.79 -8.41 -4.67
N TRP A 246 -2.77 -7.70 -5.18
CA TRP A 246 -2.74 -6.23 -5.31
C TRP A 246 -3.99 -5.66 -5.96
N SER A 247 -4.57 -6.35 -6.95
CA SER A 247 -5.72 -5.88 -7.71
C SER A 247 -6.96 -5.64 -6.85
N LYS A 248 -7.08 -6.33 -5.71
CA LYS A 248 -8.20 -6.16 -4.77
C LYS A 248 -8.15 -4.83 -4.03
N VAL A 249 -6.96 -4.25 -3.86
CA VAL A 249 -6.78 -2.96 -3.18
C VAL A 249 -6.31 -1.84 -4.12
N PHE A 250 -6.00 -2.17 -5.38
CA PHE A 250 -5.41 -1.22 -6.30
C PHE A 250 -6.31 -0.01 -6.58
N SER A 251 -7.62 -0.24 -6.67
CA SER A 251 -8.61 0.83 -6.81
C SER A 251 -8.63 1.77 -5.60
N HIS A 252 -8.30 1.26 -4.41
CA HIS A 252 -8.16 2.06 -3.19
C HIS A 252 -6.82 2.79 -3.12
N ALA A 253 -5.76 2.18 -3.65
CA ALA A 253 -4.42 2.78 -3.74
C ALA A 253 -4.32 3.94 -4.74
N LEU A 254 -5.39 4.20 -5.49
CA LEU A 254 -5.55 5.41 -6.27
C LEU A 254 -5.66 6.60 -5.31
N ASN A 255 -4.53 7.26 -5.07
CA ASN A 255 -4.53 8.56 -4.42
C ASN A 255 -5.50 9.50 -5.18
N PRO A 256 -6.13 10.46 -4.47
CA PRO A 256 -7.06 11.43 -5.05
C PRO A 256 -6.55 12.39 -6.15
N PRO A 257 -5.23 12.57 -6.46
CA PRO A 257 -4.77 13.57 -7.43
C PRO A 257 -5.43 13.58 -8.80
N HIS A 258 -5.96 12.44 -9.25
CA HIS A 258 -6.55 12.30 -10.58
C HIS A 258 -8.04 12.68 -10.64
N VAL A 259 -8.70 12.80 -9.48
CA VAL A 259 -10.10 13.22 -9.39
C VAL A 259 -10.13 14.72 -9.17
N THR A 260 -10.15 15.47 -10.27
CA THR A 260 -10.31 16.93 -10.28
C THR A 260 -11.73 17.25 -10.72
N MET A 261 -12.19 18.47 -10.45
CA MET A 261 -13.51 18.89 -10.94
C MET A 261 -13.62 18.77 -12.47
N GLN A 262 -12.54 19.07 -13.19
CA GLN A 262 -12.48 18.89 -14.65
C GLN A 262 -12.61 17.42 -15.07
N SER A 263 -11.92 16.49 -14.40
CA SER A 263 -12.02 15.06 -14.76
C SER A 263 -13.39 14.50 -14.41
N VAL A 264 -13.98 14.92 -13.28
CA VAL A 264 -15.36 14.60 -12.89
C VAL A 264 -16.35 15.07 -13.96
N MET A 265 -16.28 16.34 -14.39
CA MET A 265 -17.17 16.88 -15.43
C MET A 265 -16.96 16.20 -16.79
N THR A 266 -15.72 15.85 -17.15
CA THR A 266 -15.40 15.15 -18.40
C THR A 266 -15.95 13.72 -18.42
N ALA A 267 -15.92 13.05 -17.26
CA ALA A 267 -16.34 11.66 -17.12
C ALA A 267 -17.85 11.51 -16.91
N LEU A 268 -18.42 12.36 -16.05
CA LEU A 268 -19.81 12.27 -15.57
C LEU A 268 -20.74 13.37 -16.12
N GLY A 269 -20.23 14.32 -16.91
CA GLY A 269 -21.04 15.36 -17.55
C GLY A 269 -21.67 14.97 -18.90
N HIS A 270 -21.33 13.79 -19.45
CA HIS A 270 -21.86 13.34 -20.74
C HIS A 270 -23.09 12.43 -20.56
N PRO A 271 -24.23 12.68 -21.23
CA PRO A 271 -25.50 11.97 -20.96
C PRO A 271 -25.39 10.46 -21.12
N VAL A 272 -24.78 9.98 -22.21
CA VAL A 272 -24.59 8.52 -22.42
C VAL A 272 -23.68 7.89 -21.36
N LYS A 273 -22.68 8.61 -20.84
CA LYS A 273 -21.80 8.09 -19.79
C LYS A 273 -22.57 7.95 -18.47
N VAL A 274 -23.43 8.92 -18.16
CA VAL A 274 -24.35 8.87 -17.01
C VAL A 274 -25.31 7.70 -17.12
N GLU A 275 -25.87 7.44 -18.31
CA GLU A 275 -26.73 6.27 -18.54
C GLU A 275 -25.98 4.94 -18.34
N ILE A 276 -24.74 4.82 -18.85
CA ILE A 276 -23.88 3.65 -18.59
C ILE A 276 -23.67 3.47 -17.09
N VAL A 277 -23.33 4.55 -16.37
CA VAL A 277 -23.16 4.50 -14.91
C VAL A 277 -24.45 4.04 -14.23
N ASN A 278 -25.62 4.56 -14.63
CA ASN A 278 -26.91 4.16 -14.08
C ASN A 278 -27.24 2.69 -14.30
N GLU A 279 -26.93 2.13 -15.47
CA GLU A 279 -27.07 0.71 -15.75
C GLU A 279 -26.16 -0.14 -14.85
N LEU A 280 -24.90 0.29 -14.69
CA LEU A 280 -23.91 -0.41 -13.86
C LEU A 280 -24.16 -0.29 -12.35
N ARG A 281 -24.98 0.66 -11.89
CA ARG A 281 -25.48 0.71 -10.50
C ARG A 281 -26.33 -0.50 -10.15
N GLN A 282 -27.01 -1.08 -11.14
CA GLN A 282 -27.93 -2.19 -10.92
C GLN A 282 -27.20 -3.54 -10.93
N GLN A 283 -26.25 -3.72 -11.84
CA GLN A 283 -25.46 -4.94 -11.97
C GLN A 283 -24.27 -4.75 -12.90
N ASP A 284 -23.30 -5.66 -12.82
CA ASP A 284 -22.18 -5.72 -13.76
C ASP A 284 -22.66 -6.08 -15.18
N LEU A 285 -22.21 -5.34 -16.19
CA LEU A 285 -22.62 -5.51 -17.57
C LEU A 285 -21.44 -5.55 -18.55
N THR A 286 -21.62 -6.21 -19.68
CA THR A 286 -20.68 -6.19 -20.81
C THR A 286 -20.98 -5.05 -21.79
N ILE A 287 -20.02 -4.69 -22.65
CA ILE A 287 -20.25 -3.72 -23.75
C ILE A 287 -21.45 -4.12 -24.60
N SER A 288 -21.61 -5.40 -24.91
CA SER A 288 -22.71 -5.90 -25.74
C SER A 288 -24.07 -5.82 -25.03
N GLN A 289 -24.10 -5.89 -23.70
CA GLN A 289 -25.32 -5.71 -22.92
C GLN A 289 -25.68 -4.22 -22.80
N LEU A 290 -24.71 -3.37 -22.50
CA LEU A 290 -24.88 -1.91 -22.47
C LEU A 290 -25.38 -1.37 -23.81
N ALA A 291 -24.81 -1.81 -24.94
CA ALA A 291 -25.27 -1.44 -26.28
C ALA A 291 -26.73 -1.79 -26.56
N ARG A 292 -27.17 -2.97 -26.10
CA ARG A 292 -28.57 -3.40 -26.25
C ARG A 292 -29.52 -2.57 -25.39
N ARG A 293 -29.15 -2.26 -24.14
CA ARG A 293 -30.00 -1.52 -23.19
C ARG A 293 -30.13 -0.05 -23.55
N LEU A 294 -29.03 0.57 -23.98
CA LEU A 294 -29.01 1.98 -24.36
C LEU A 294 -29.41 2.21 -25.82
N HIS A 295 -29.70 1.14 -26.57
CA HIS A 295 -30.04 1.20 -27.99
C HIS A 295 -29.00 1.94 -28.84
N LEU A 296 -27.71 1.75 -28.51
CA LEU A 296 -26.58 2.39 -29.17
C LEU A 296 -25.68 1.37 -29.86
N ALA A 297 -25.00 1.81 -30.91
CA ALA A 297 -24.01 0.99 -31.59
C ALA A 297 -22.91 0.52 -30.62
N ARG A 298 -22.49 -0.73 -30.77
CA ARG A 298 -21.45 -1.33 -29.92
C ARG A 298 -20.14 -0.54 -29.93
N THR A 299 -19.78 0.03 -31.08
CA THR A 299 -18.58 0.88 -31.24
C THR A 299 -18.69 2.17 -30.43
N SER A 300 -19.87 2.81 -30.41
CA SER A 300 -20.13 4.00 -29.60
C SER A 300 -20.04 3.70 -28.10
N ILE A 301 -20.68 2.62 -27.64
CA ILE A 301 -20.57 2.19 -26.24
C ILE A 301 -19.13 1.85 -25.89
N SER A 302 -18.41 1.15 -26.77
CA SER A 302 -17.00 0.80 -26.53
C SER A 302 -16.16 2.05 -26.29
N ARG A 303 -16.39 3.14 -27.05
CA ARG A 303 -15.69 4.42 -26.83
C ARG A 303 -16.02 5.02 -25.48
N TYR A 304 -17.31 5.11 -25.10
CA TYR A 304 -17.69 5.68 -23.80
C TYR A 304 -17.22 4.83 -22.61
N VAL A 305 -17.28 3.50 -22.74
CA VAL A 305 -16.72 2.57 -21.75
C VAL A 305 -15.21 2.78 -21.63
N GLN A 306 -14.50 2.95 -22.74
CA GLN A 306 -13.07 3.25 -22.70
C GLN A 306 -12.79 4.59 -22.03
N ASP A 307 -13.55 5.64 -22.31
CA ASP A 307 -13.42 6.92 -21.62
C ASP A 307 -13.65 6.79 -20.10
N LEU A 308 -14.67 6.05 -19.70
CA LEU A 308 -15.00 5.82 -18.28
C LEU A 308 -13.96 4.95 -17.57
N LEU A 309 -13.40 3.95 -18.27
CA LEU A 309 -12.25 3.18 -17.80
C LEU A 309 -11.03 4.06 -17.67
N ASN A 310 -10.81 4.97 -18.62
CA ASN A 310 -9.68 5.90 -18.58
C ASN A 310 -9.80 6.79 -17.35
N GLU A 311 -10.98 7.37 -17.10
CA GLU A 311 -11.27 8.18 -15.91
C GLU A 311 -11.47 7.37 -14.62
N LEU A 312 -11.36 6.05 -14.67
CA LEU A 312 -11.47 5.14 -13.52
C LEU A 312 -12.84 5.16 -12.84
N VAL A 313 -13.86 5.71 -13.50
CA VAL A 313 -15.25 5.71 -13.03
C VAL A 313 -15.77 4.28 -12.91
N ILE A 314 -15.32 3.42 -13.82
CA ILE A 314 -15.66 1.99 -13.88
C ILE A 314 -14.39 1.16 -13.93
N VAL A 315 -14.48 -0.09 -13.51
CA VAL A 315 -13.39 -1.07 -13.57
C VAL A 315 -13.90 -2.38 -14.16
N ARG A 316 -12.98 -3.19 -14.69
CA ARG A 316 -13.28 -4.55 -15.12
C ARG A 316 -13.48 -5.43 -13.88
N SER A 317 -14.67 -6.00 -13.72
CA SER A 317 -15.07 -6.85 -12.59
C SER A 317 -14.61 -8.30 -12.77
N ARG A 318 -15.05 -8.93 -13.86
CA ARG A 318 -14.74 -10.32 -14.19
C ARG A 318 -14.69 -10.57 -15.69
N LYS A 319 -13.99 -11.62 -16.08
CA LYS A 319 -14.01 -12.17 -17.44
C LYS A 319 -14.69 -13.53 -17.42
N SER A 320 -15.67 -13.74 -18.30
CA SER A 320 -16.36 -15.02 -18.49
C SER A 320 -16.27 -15.39 -19.97
N GLY A 321 -15.36 -16.31 -20.30
CA GLY A 321 -15.03 -16.61 -21.70
C GLY A 321 -14.52 -15.37 -22.45
N PRO A 322 -15.11 -14.99 -23.61
CA PRO A 322 -14.73 -13.78 -24.34
C PRO A 322 -15.34 -12.50 -23.75
N GLU A 323 -16.27 -12.60 -22.80
CA GLU A 323 -16.99 -11.46 -22.26
C GLU A 323 -16.25 -10.82 -21.08
N ILE A 324 -16.16 -9.49 -21.11
CA ILE A 324 -15.62 -8.67 -20.02
C ILE A 324 -16.78 -7.91 -19.40
N TYR A 325 -16.95 -8.09 -18.09
CA TYR A 325 -17.95 -7.42 -17.27
C TYR A 325 -17.33 -6.20 -16.59
N TYR A 326 -18.05 -5.10 -16.61
CA TYR A 326 -17.66 -3.83 -15.99
C TYR A 326 -18.52 -3.56 -14.77
N THR A 327 -17.95 -2.89 -13.77
CA THR A 327 -18.63 -2.47 -12.53
C THR A 327 -18.20 -1.08 -12.13
N LEU A 328 -18.97 -0.43 -11.26
CA LEU A 328 -18.65 0.91 -10.77
C LEU A 328 -17.47 0.88 -9.81
N ASN A 329 -16.60 1.88 -9.91
CA ASN A 329 -15.54 2.11 -8.95
C ASN A 329 -16.05 3.01 -7.82
N SER A 330 -16.53 2.39 -6.73
CA SER A 330 -17.08 3.11 -5.58
C SER A 330 -16.05 4.07 -4.92
N THR A 331 -14.77 3.74 -5.00
CA THR A 331 -13.68 4.60 -4.51
C THR A 331 -13.60 5.89 -5.32
N TYR A 332 -13.57 5.80 -6.66
CA TYR A 332 -13.59 6.97 -7.52
C TYR A 332 -14.82 7.84 -7.24
N LEU A 333 -16.02 7.23 -7.13
CA LEU A 333 -17.25 7.97 -6.89
C LEU A 333 -17.25 8.71 -5.55
N ARG A 334 -16.65 8.12 -4.49
CA ARG A 334 -16.49 8.79 -3.19
C ARG A 334 -15.60 10.02 -3.29
N TYR A 335 -14.48 9.92 -4.02
CA TYR A 335 -13.61 11.07 -4.26
C TYR A 335 -14.27 12.11 -5.15
N ALA A 336 -14.95 11.69 -6.23
CA ALA A 336 -15.65 12.59 -7.13
C ALA A 336 -16.71 13.42 -6.39
N LYS A 337 -17.45 12.79 -5.48
CA LYS A 337 -18.37 13.50 -4.58
C LYS A 337 -17.65 14.54 -3.74
N ALA A 338 -16.60 14.16 -3.02
CA ALA A 338 -15.87 15.08 -2.14
C ALA A 338 -15.28 16.27 -2.93
N THR A 339 -14.69 16.02 -4.10
CA THR A 339 -14.15 17.05 -4.99
C THR A 339 -15.24 17.99 -5.51
N PHE A 340 -16.41 17.45 -5.86
CA PHE A 340 -17.53 18.25 -6.35
C PHE A 340 -18.13 19.12 -5.24
N ASP A 341 -18.32 18.56 -4.04
CA ASP A 341 -18.79 19.29 -2.87
C ASP A 341 -17.83 20.45 -2.52
N GLU A 342 -16.53 20.15 -2.42
CA GLU A 342 -15.50 21.18 -2.11
C GLU A 342 -15.48 22.30 -3.16
N PHE A 343 -15.57 21.94 -4.45
CA PHE A 343 -15.60 22.93 -5.53
C PHE A 343 -16.82 23.85 -5.44
N LEU A 344 -18.01 23.29 -5.17
CA LEU A 344 -19.22 24.08 -5.02
C LEU A 344 -19.20 24.96 -3.77
N ASP A 345 -18.72 24.44 -2.64
CA ASP A 345 -18.57 25.20 -1.40
C ASP A 345 -17.67 26.42 -1.64
N GLN A 346 -16.54 26.24 -2.31
CA GLN A 346 -15.63 27.35 -2.68
C GLN A 346 -16.31 28.35 -3.63
N ALA A 347 -16.97 27.87 -4.68
CA ALA A 347 -17.64 28.73 -5.65
C ALA A 347 -18.76 29.58 -5.03
N ILE A 348 -19.53 29.00 -4.10
CA ILE A 348 -20.57 29.71 -3.34
C ILE A 348 -19.92 30.78 -2.46
N LEU A 349 -18.90 30.42 -1.68
CA LEU A 349 -18.18 31.37 -0.81
C LEU A 349 -17.57 32.54 -1.58
N ASP A 350 -17.03 32.30 -2.77
CA ASP A 350 -16.44 33.35 -3.61
C ASP A 350 -17.52 34.23 -4.25
N SER A 351 -18.65 33.66 -4.64
CA SER A 351 -19.83 34.43 -5.11
C SER A 351 -20.40 35.32 -4.00
N ASP A 352 -20.48 34.81 -2.78
CA ASP A 352 -21.02 35.54 -1.63
C ASP A 352 -20.10 36.67 -1.15
N LYS A 353 -18.77 36.55 -1.33
CA LYS A 353 -17.81 37.63 -1.06
C LYS A 353 -17.82 38.73 -2.12
N ALA A 354 -18.29 38.43 -3.33
CA ALA A 354 -18.34 39.37 -4.44
C ALA A 354 -19.63 40.23 -4.46
N LEU A 355 -20.60 39.87 -3.61
CA LEU A 355 -21.81 40.63 -3.29
C LEU A 355 -21.58 41.55 -2.08
#